data_AF-A0A5J4UBB4-F1
#
_entry.id   AF-A0A5J4UBB4-F1
#
_cell.length_a   1.000
_cell.length_b   1.000
_cell.length_c   1.000
_cell.angle_alpha   90.00
_cell.angle_beta   90.00
_cell.angle_gamma   90.00
#
_symmetry.space_group_name_H-M   'P 1'
#
loop_
_entity.id
_entity.type
_entity.pdbx_description
1 polymer ?
#
loop_
_entity_poly.entity_id
_entity_poly.type
_entity_poly.pdbx_seq_one_letter_code
_entity_poly.pdbx_strand_id
1 'polypeptide(L)'
;AVDDATAQLIADLEKKELDRLEKQKNLQQFISDYIKQRNDYREYDKKRIAAEDERIHQYQIDKDKRDAENEAALKKKKEEEARKCAQVFDHIDKELKEKEELEMLQEQLDFEENERKAREKDQLEAEKALKTKVQLMEAQEDWRKQKAQQKAKEVEEDKKLKEQMVKTFNEEEVVIKLKELERKEKIALHMREAERLIAIKKEKESLEILHAKQLWEEEQQKIRDRRRAIQEERLRLLKLHAVKLWGYLPKGVIMNEEELQVFPEEMQKEFLASKTMNDKTSTNAAIAQKFFKDDIDNDEYQRLYARDIRRFFPETDLQKQQQQQQDQNNNRPPGLIPGLATGENVKAGPKWRYKSTRPW
;
A
#
# COMPACT_ATOMS: atom_id res chain seq x y z
N ALA A 1 91.04 189.03 46.76
CA ALA A 1 91.46 188.06 45.72
C ALA A 1 90.96 186.64 46.01
N VAL A 2 90.90 186.20 47.28
CA VAL A 2 90.36 184.87 47.64
C VAL A 2 88.82 184.86 47.72
N ASP A 3 88.19 185.95 48.18
CA ASP A 3 86.73 185.98 48.41
C ASP A 3 85.89 186.07 47.12
N ASP A 4 86.39 186.72 46.06
CA ASP A 4 85.66 186.94 44.80
C ASP A 4 85.58 185.67 43.93
N ALA A 5 86.59 184.80 44.01
CA ALA A 5 86.58 183.49 43.36
C ALA A 5 85.57 182.53 44.02
N THR A 6 85.25 182.71 45.31
CA THR A 6 84.25 181.88 46.00
C THR A 6 82.82 182.25 45.63
N ALA A 7 82.53 183.53 45.39
CA ALA A 7 81.19 184.00 45.01
C ALA A 7 80.78 183.53 43.60
N GLN A 8 81.69 183.55 42.62
CA GLN A 8 81.41 183.01 41.27
C GLN A 8 81.20 181.49 41.28
N LEU A 9 81.93 180.78 42.15
CA LEU A 9 81.76 179.33 42.31
C LEU A 9 80.39 178.98 42.89
N ILE A 10 79.87 179.78 43.84
CA ILE A 10 78.53 179.60 44.43
C ILE A 10 77.44 179.85 43.38
N ALA A 11 77.52 180.93 42.59
CA ALA A 11 76.52 181.24 41.57
C ALA A 11 76.49 180.21 40.42
N ASP A 12 77.65 179.68 40.01
CA ASP A 12 77.73 178.59 39.02
C ASP A 12 77.23 177.26 39.59
N LEU A 13 77.39 177.02 40.90
CA LEU A 13 76.78 175.87 41.57
C LEU A 13 75.24 176.01 41.62
N GLU A 14 74.71 177.19 41.91
CA GLU A 14 73.26 177.47 41.93
C GLU A 14 72.60 177.31 40.55
N LYS A 15 73.23 177.77 39.46
CA LYS A 15 72.72 177.54 38.10
C LYS A 15 72.74 176.05 37.72
N LYS A 16 73.79 175.33 38.08
CA LYS A 16 73.88 173.87 37.86
C LYS A 16 72.82 173.11 38.65
N GLU A 17 72.49 173.57 39.86
CA GLU A 17 71.40 173.04 40.67
C GLU A 17 70.03 173.28 40.01
N LEU A 18 69.77 174.49 39.49
CA LEU A 18 68.53 174.81 38.76
C LEU A 18 68.36 173.99 37.48
N ASP A 19 69.39 173.87 36.65
CA ASP A 19 69.37 173.03 35.43
C ASP A 19 69.13 171.55 35.78
N ARG A 20 69.66 171.09 36.92
CA ARG A 20 69.45 169.73 37.43
C ARG A 20 67.99 169.53 37.84
N LEU A 21 67.38 170.51 38.50
CA LEU A 21 65.97 170.48 38.89
C LEU A 21 65.03 170.52 37.67
N GLU A 22 65.34 171.32 36.64
CA GLU A 22 64.56 171.35 35.40
C GLU A 22 64.66 170.03 34.62
N LYS A 23 65.87 169.45 34.51
CA LYS A 23 66.07 168.11 33.92
C LYS A 23 65.32 167.03 34.71
N GLN A 24 65.29 167.13 36.05
CA GLN A 24 64.50 166.23 36.88
C GLN A 24 62.99 166.39 36.63
N LYS A 25 62.48 167.61 36.51
CA LYS A 25 61.05 167.86 36.20
C LYS A 25 60.66 167.35 34.81
N ASN A 26 61.48 167.62 33.80
CA ASN A 26 61.23 167.15 32.43
C ASN A 26 61.29 165.61 32.35
N LEU A 27 62.23 164.98 33.07
CA LEU A 27 62.31 163.54 33.18
C LEU A 27 61.10 162.95 33.93
N GLN A 28 60.64 163.58 35.02
CA GLN A 28 59.44 163.17 35.74
C GLN A 28 58.19 163.27 34.88
N GLN A 29 58.02 164.34 34.10
CA GLN A 29 56.91 164.48 33.15
C GLN A 29 56.97 163.40 32.07
N PHE A 30 58.14 163.18 31.45
CA PHE A 30 58.34 162.12 30.46
C PHE A 30 58.03 160.73 31.02
N ILE A 31 58.48 160.43 32.24
CA ILE A 31 58.16 159.17 32.94
C ILE A 31 56.65 159.08 33.17
N SER A 32 55.99 160.15 33.59
CA SER A 32 54.54 160.15 33.84
C SER A 32 53.72 159.93 32.58
N ASP A 33 54.10 160.56 31.47
CA ASP A 33 53.42 160.42 30.18
C ASP A 33 53.69 159.05 29.56
N TYR A 34 54.91 158.52 29.70
CA TYR A 34 55.24 157.15 29.31
C TYR A 34 54.43 156.12 30.10
N ILE A 35 54.26 156.32 31.42
CA ILE A 35 53.43 155.45 32.27
C ILE A 35 51.96 155.50 31.83
N LYS A 36 51.41 156.70 31.54
CA LYS A 36 50.05 156.85 31.03
C LYS A 36 49.86 156.14 29.69
N GLN A 37 50.71 156.44 28.70
CA GLN A 37 50.66 155.79 27.39
C GLN A 37 50.78 154.27 27.48
N ARG A 38 51.66 153.76 28.37
CA ARG A 38 51.79 152.31 28.62
C ARG A 38 50.52 151.71 29.23
N ASN A 39 49.86 152.41 30.14
CA ASN A 39 48.61 151.96 30.74
C ASN A 39 47.46 152.00 29.74
N ASP A 40 47.34 153.06 28.95
CA ASP A 40 46.34 153.18 27.88
C ASP A 40 46.49 152.05 26.85
N TYR A 41 47.74 151.75 26.45
CA TYR A 41 48.04 150.60 25.58
C TYR A 41 47.64 149.26 26.22
N ARG A 42 47.92 149.07 27.52
CA ARG A 42 47.52 147.85 28.24
C ARG A 42 46.01 147.70 28.32
N GLU A 43 45.27 148.78 28.56
CA GLU A 43 43.81 148.75 28.61
C GLU A 43 43.21 148.50 27.22
N TYR A 44 43.75 149.13 26.19
CA TYR A 44 43.35 148.88 24.80
C TYR A 44 43.58 147.42 24.41
N ASP A 45 44.77 146.86 24.71
CA ASP A 45 45.10 145.48 24.39
C ASP A 45 44.24 144.48 25.18
N LYS A 46 43.97 144.76 26.46
CA LYS A 46 43.00 143.97 27.26
C LYS A 46 41.60 143.97 26.65
N LYS A 47 41.10 145.13 26.21
CA LYS A 47 39.78 145.22 25.55
C LYS A 47 39.76 144.46 24.22
N ARG A 48 40.86 144.51 23.46
CA ARG A 48 41.02 143.78 22.20
C ARG A 48 41.01 142.27 22.43
N ILE A 49 41.77 141.78 23.42
CA ILE A 49 41.81 140.36 23.79
C ILE A 49 40.44 139.89 24.28
N ALA A 50 39.80 140.62 25.20
CA ALA A 50 38.48 140.27 25.71
C ALA A 50 37.41 140.22 24.60
N ALA A 51 37.47 141.12 23.62
CA ALA A 51 36.58 141.08 22.46
C ALA A 51 36.84 139.88 21.54
N GLU A 52 38.10 139.43 21.43
CA GLU A 52 38.45 138.23 20.66
C GLU A 52 38.05 136.95 21.41
N ASP A 53 38.27 136.89 22.72
CA ASP A 53 37.83 135.78 23.58
C ASP A 53 36.30 135.60 23.53
N GLU A 54 35.54 136.70 23.52
CA GLU A 54 34.08 136.66 23.35
C GLU A 54 33.67 136.09 22.00
N ARG A 55 34.37 136.46 20.90
CA ARG A 55 34.12 135.88 19.58
C ARG A 55 34.45 134.38 19.53
N ILE A 56 35.55 133.98 20.17
CA ILE A 56 35.94 132.57 20.28
C ILE A 56 34.86 131.79 21.05
N HIS A 57 34.36 132.33 22.16
CA HIS A 57 33.29 131.72 22.93
C HIS A 57 32.00 131.57 22.13
N GLN A 58 31.56 132.61 21.41
CA GLN A 58 30.37 132.54 20.57
C GLN A 58 30.53 131.51 19.45
N TYR A 59 31.71 131.46 18.82
CA TYR A 59 32.01 130.45 17.82
C TYR A 59 31.97 129.03 18.40
N GLN A 60 32.51 128.82 19.61
CA GLN A 60 32.47 127.53 20.30
C GLN A 60 31.03 127.10 20.58
N ILE A 61 30.20 128.01 21.11
CA ILE A 61 28.79 127.75 21.39
C ILE A 61 28.04 127.38 20.10
N ASP A 62 28.26 128.11 19.01
CA ASP A 62 27.60 127.82 17.74
C ASP A 62 28.09 126.53 17.11
N LYS A 63 29.37 126.18 17.29
CA LYS A 63 29.92 124.90 16.88
C LYS A 63 29.29 123.75 17.66
N ASP A 64 29.25 123.84 18.98
CA ASP A 64 28.68 122.81 19.86
C ASP A 64 27.18 122.60 19.57
N LYS A 65 26.44 123.67 19.25
CA LYS A 65 25.05 123.58 18.79
C LYS A 65 24.92 122.79 17.48
N ARG A 66 25.74 123.10 16.47
CA ARG A 66 25.72 122.37 15.19
C ARG A 66 26.09 120.91 15.37
N ASP A 67 27.10 120.62 16.19
CA ASP A 67 27.53 119.26 16.46
C ASP A 67 26.42 118.48 17.20
N ALA A 68 25.75 119.09 18.18
CA ALA A 68 24.60 118.49 18.87
C ALA A 68 23.40 118.25 17.93
N GLU A 69 23.09 119.19 17.03
CA GLU A 69 22.06 119.03 16.00
C GLU A 69 22.39 117.88 15.03
N ASN A 70 23.64 117.80 14.59
CA ASN A 70 24.13 116.73 13.72
C ASN A 70 24.06 115.36 14.41
N GLU A 71 24.47 115.27 15.67
CA GLU A 71 24.36 114.03 16.46
C GLU A 71 22.89 113.61 16.66
N ALA A 72 22.00 114.56 16.94
CA ALA A 72 20.57 114.27 17.08
C ALA A 72 19.96 113.79 15.77
N ALA A 73 20.34 114.40 14.64
CA ALA A 73 19.92 113.95 13.31
C ALA A 73 20.44 112.54 12.98
N LEU A 74 21.69 112.23 13.33
CA LEU A 74 22.27 110.91 13.15
C LEU A 74 21.58 109.85 14.03
N LYS A 75 21.27 110.17 15.29
CA LYS A 75 20.52 109.27 16.19
C LYS A 75 19.13 108.96 15.64
N LYS A 76 18.39 109.97 15.17
CA LYS A 76 17.07 109.77 14.53
C LYS A 76 17.17 108.87 13.30
N LYS A 77 18.15 109.07 12.43
CA LYS A 77 18.38 108.18 11.27
C LYS A 77 18.65 106.74 11.69
N LYS A 78 19.51 106.52 12.69
CA LYS A 78 19.80 105.18 13.22
C LYS A 78 18.56 104.52 13.84
N GLU A 79 17.74 105.28 14.55
CA GLU A 79 16.48 104.77 15.10
C GLU A 79 15.47 104.39 14.00
N GLU A 80 15.36 105.19 12.94
CA GLU A 80 14.52 104.87 11.78
C GLU A 80 15.02 103.64 11.03
N GLU A 81 16.34 103.52 10.82
CA GLU A 81 16.97 102.34 10.24
C GLU A 81 16.73 101.09 11.11
N ALA A 82 16.92 101.20 12.43
CA ALA A 82 16.65 100.11 13.36
C ALA A 82 15.18 99.68 13.35
N ARG A 83 14.23 100.62 13.26
CA ARG A 83 12.79 100.33 13.13
C ARG A 83 12.48 99.60 11.83
N LYS A 84 13.05 100.02 10.70
CA LYS A 84 12.88 99.35 9.41
C LYS A 84 13.48 97.95 9.44
N CYS A 85 14.68 97.78 10.00
CA CYS A 85 15.28 96.47 10.19
C CYS A 85 14.42 95.55 11.05
N ALA A 86 13.87 96.05 12.17
CA ALA A 86 12.98 95.28 13.03
C ALA A 86 11.71 94.82 12.27
N GLN A 87 11.09 95.69 11.48
CA GLN A 87 9.94 95.32 10.65
C GLN A 87 10.26 94.23 9.61
N VAL A 88 11.47 94.28 9.02
CA VAL A 88 11.92 93.27 8.07
C VAL A 88 12.14 91.93 8.77
N PHE A 89 12.76 91.90 9.95
CA PHE A 89 12.93 90.67 10.72
C PHE A 89 11.58 90.09 11.16
N ASP A 90 10.67 90.92 11.67
CA ASP A 90 9.31 90.48 12.04
C ASP A 90 8.55 89.87 10.85
N HIS A 91 8.78 90.40 9.63
CA HIS A 91 8.15 89.85 8.42
C HIS A 91 8.78 88.51 8.03
N ILE A 92 10.10 88.41 8.05
CA ILE A 92 10.83 87.16 7.77
C ILE A 92 10.41 86.06 8.75
N ASP A 93 10.31 86.38 10.05
CA ASP A 93 9.91 85.43 11.08
C ASP A 93 8.47 84.93 10.88
N LYS A 94 7.58 85.78 10.38
CA LYS A 94 6.20 85.36 10.03
C LYS A 94 6.20 84.43 8.82
N GLU A 95 6.92 84.77 7.76
CA GLU A 95 7.01 83.93 6.56
C GLU A 95 7.64 82.57 6.86
N LEU A 96 8.63 82.51 7.76
CA LEU A 96 9.23 81.25 8.19
C LEU A 96 8.23 80.39 8.95
N LYS A 97 7.47 80.96 9.88
CA LYS A 97 6.41 80.23 10.61
C LYS A 97 5.32 79.71 9.67
N GLU A 98 4.89 80.52 8.70
CA GLU A 98 3.91 80.08 7.70
C GLU A 98 4.44 78.93 6.84
N LYS A 99 5.73 78.95 6.47
CA LYS A 99 6.37 77.83 5.75
C LYS A 99 6.47 76.58 6.62
N GLU A 100 6.89 76.70 7.87
CA GLU A 100 6.95 75.59 8.82
C GLU A 100 5.56 74.96 9.03
N GLU A 101 4.50 75.77 9.14
CA GLU A 101 3.12 75.29 9.23
C GLU A 101 2.68 74.53 7.97
N LEU A 102 3.02 75.04 6.79
CA LEU A 102 2.72 74.36 5.52
C LEU A 102 3.50 73.06 5.36
N GLU A 103 4.77 73.02 5.75
CA GLU A 103 5.60 71.82 5.74
C GLU A 103 5.03 70.75 6.67
N MET A 104 4.64 71.12 7.90
CA MET A 104 3.97 70.20 8.83
C MET A 104 2.66 69.64 8.26
N LEU A 105 1.86 70.47 7.57
CA LEU A 105 0.62 70.02 6.93
C LEU A 105 0.90 69.07 5.75
N GLN A 106 1.95 69.33 4.96
CA GLN A 106 2.37 68.43 3.89
C GLN A 106 2.82 67.07 4.45
N GLU A 107 3.65 67.06 5.49
CA GLU A 107 4.10 65.83 6.15
C GLU A 107 2.93 65.02 6.71
N GLN A 108 1.96 65.69 7.33
CA GLN A 108 0.73 65.04 7.83
C GLN A 108 -0.08 64.42 6.68
N LEU A 109 -0.24 65.13 5.58
CA LEU A 109 -0.97 64.64 4.41
C LEU A 109 -0.27 63.42 3.78
N ASP A 110 1.06 63.48 3.63
CA ASP A 110 1.86 62.36 3.14
C ASP A 110 1.74 61.14 4.06
N PHE A 111 1.77 61.36 5.37
CA PHE A 111 1.58 60.30 6.36
C PHE A 111 0.19 59.65 6.21
N GLU A 112 -0.87 60.44 6.14
CA GLU A 112 -2.24 59.93 5.94
C GLU A 112 -2.39 59.16 4.62
N GLU A 113 -1.82 59.67 3.52
CA GLU A 113 -1.85 58.97 2.23
C GLU A 113 -1.16 57.62 2.30
N ASN A 114 -0.02 57.56 2.97
CA ASN A 114 0.73 56.33 3.15
C ASN A 114 -0.06 55.32 4.00
N GLU A 115 -0.74 55.77 5.06
CA GLU A 115 -1.64 54.91 5.84
C GLU A 115 -2.84 54.41 5.03
N ARG A 116 -3.42 55.25 4.15
CA ARG A 116 -4.51 54.81 3.27
C ARG A 116 -4.02 53.75 2.29
N LYS A 117 -2.86 53.97 1.66
CA LYS A 117 -2.21 53.00 0.77
C LYS A 117 -1.90 51.68 1.50
N ALA A 118 -1.49 51.74 2.76
CA ALA A 118 -1.27 50.54 3.58
C ALA A 118 -2.59 49.80 3.85
N ARG A 119 -3.65 50.51 4.27
CA ARG A 119 -4.98 49.92 4.49
C ARG A 119 -5.55 49.27 3.23
N GLU A 120 -5.40 49.89 2.06
CA GLU A 120 -5.82 49.32 0.78
C GLU A 120 -5.04 48.05 0.43
N LYS A 121 -3.72 48.03 0.68
CA LYS A 121 -2.90 46.82 0.49
C LYS A 121 -3.38 45.68 1.40
N ASP A 122 -3.61 45.98 2.68
CA ASP A 122 -4.09 44.99 3.65
C ASP A 122 -5.46 44.42 3.24
N GLN A 123 -6.37 45.28 2.75
CA GLN A 123 -7.67 44.86 2.23
C GLN A 123 -7.52 43.95 1.00
N LEU A 124 -6.66 44.32 0.05
CA LEU A 124 -6.40 43.51 -1.14
C LEU A 124 -5.76 42.16 -0.80
N GLU A 125 -4.86 42.11 0.18
CA GLU A 125 -4.26 40.88 0.67
C GLU A 125 -5.28 39.99 1.37
N ALA A 126 -6.15 40.57 2.20
CA ALA A 126 -7.26 39.87 2.85
C ALA A 126 -8.24 39.30 1.81
N GLU A 127 -8.61 40.07 0.78
CA GLU A 127 -9.45 39.60 -0.32
C GLU A 127 -8.81 38.45 -1.10
N LYS A 128 -7.51 38.56 -1.40
CA LYS A 128 -6.76 37.48 -2.07
C LYS A 128 -6.74 36.22 -1.21
N ALA A 129 -6.49 36.33 0.09
CA ALA A 129 -6.51 35.20 1.02
C ALA A 129 -7.90 34.56 1.12
N LEU A 130 -8.98 35.36 1.08
CA LEU A 130 -10.34 34.84 1.04
C LEU A 130 -10.61 34.09 -0.27
N LYS A 131 -10.22 34.66 -1.42
CA LYS A 131 -10.37 34.04 -2.75
C LYS A 131 -9.64 32.71 -2.82
N THR A 132 -8.39 32.64 -2.36
CA THR A 132 -7.62 31.39 -2.36
C THR A 132 -8.24 30.34 -1.44
N LYS A 133 -8.77 30.74 -0.28
CA LYS A 133 -9.49 29.84 0.63
C LYS A 133 -10.76 29.27 -0.02
N VAL A 134 -11.55 30.10 -0.68
CA VAL A 134 -12.77 29.67 -1.40
C VAL A 134 -12.41 28.69 -2.52
N GLN A 135 -11.41 29.02 -3.35
CA GLN A 135 -10.93 28.13 -4.41
C GLN A 135 -10.46 26.77 -3.87
N LEU A 136 -9.76 26.76 -2.73
CA LEU A 136 -9.32 25.52 -2.10
C LEU A 136 -10.51 24.68 -1.60
N MET A 137 -11.52 25.32 -1.04
CA MET A 137 -12.74 24.64 -0.59
C MET A 137 -13.50 24.03 -1.78
N GLU A 138 -13.70 24.79 -2.86
CA GLU A 138 -14.35 24.31 -4.09
C GLU A 138 -13.58 23.13 -4.69
N ALA A 139 -12.25 23.24 -4.81
CA ALA A 139 -11.40 22.15 -5.30
C ALA A 139 -11.50 20.90 -4.40
N GLN A 140 -11.60 21.07 -3.08
CA GLN A 140 -11.77 19.97 -2.15
C GLN A 140 -13.13 19.29 -2.33
N GLU A 141 -14.21 20.05 -2.52
CA GLU A 141 -15.54 19.51 -2.78
C GLU A 141 -15.58 18.74 -4.10
N ASP A 142 -15.00 19.28 -5.15
CA ASP A 142 -14.96 18.63 -6.46
C ASP A 142 -14.13 17.35 -6.44
N TRP A 143 -12.98 17.36 -5.75
CA TRP A 143 -12.21 16.15 -5.52
C TRP A 143 -13.01 15.08 -4.77
N ARG A 144 -13.77 15.47 -3.73
CA ARG A 144 -14.64 14.54 -3.00
C ARG A 144 -15.75 13.98 -3.89
N LYS A 145 -16.39 14.80 -4.72
CA LYS A 145 -17.42 14.37 -5.69
C LYS A 145 -16.83 13.38 -6.70
N GLN A 146 -15.69 13.71 -7.30
CA GLN A 146 -15.00 12.83 -8.26
C GLN A 146 -14.63 11.49 -7.62
N LYS A 147 -14.06 11.51 -6.41
CA LYS A 147 -13.71 10.28 -5.67
C LYS A 147 -14.94 9.44 -5.32
N ALA A 148 -16.06 10.07 -4.96
CA ALA A 148 -17.31 9.37 -4.71
C ALA A 148 -17.86 8.72 -5.99
N GLN A 149 -17.82 9.44 -7.11
CA GLN A 149 -18.23 8.91 -8.42
C GLN A 149 -17.33 7.75 -8.87
N GLN A 150 -16.01 7.84 -8.69
CA GLN A 150 -15.08 6.75 -8.99
C GLN A 150 -15.40 5.50 -8.18
N LYS A 151 -15.57 5.63 -6.85
CA LYS A 151 -15.98 4.52 -6.00
C LYS A 151 -17.31 3.91 -6.38
N ALA A 152 -18.29 4.74 -6.76
CA ALA A 152 -19.58 4.24 -7.23
C ALA A 152 -19.43 3.40 -8.51
N LYS A 153 -18.61 3.87 -9.47
CA LYS A 153 -18.29 3.13 -10.69
C LYS A 153 -17.56 1.82 -10.40
N GLU A 154 -16.54 1.85 -9.54
CA GLU A 154 -15.82 0.64 -9.10
C GLU A 154 -16.77 -0.40 -8.49
N VAL A 155 -17.69 0.04 -7.63
CA VAL A 155 -18.70 -0.86 -7.02
C VAL A 155 -19.66 -1.44 -8.06
N GLU A 156 -20.07 -0.66 -9.07
CA GLU A 156 -20.89 -1.16 -10.17
C GLU A 156 -20.14 -2.16 -11.06
N GLU A 157 -18.87 -1.89 -11.36
CA GLU A 157 -17.99 -2.79 -12.11
C GLU A 157 -17.75 -4.10 -11.35
N ASP A 158 -17.45 -4.02 -10.05
CA ASP A 158 -17.30 -5.18 -9.17
C ASP A 158 -18.57 -6.03 -9.11
N LYS A 159 -19.74 -5.40 -9.06
CA LYS A 159 -21.04 -6.11 -9.10
C LYS A 159 -21.22 -6.84 -10.43
N LYS A 160 -20.96 -6.17 -11.56
CA LYS A 160 -21.04 -6.78 -12.89
C LYS A 160 -20.05 -7.94 -13.03
N LEU A 161 -18.83 -7.79 -12.53
CA LEU A 161 -17.82 -8.83 -12.55
C LEU A 161 -18.24 -10.04 -11.71
N LYS A 162 -18.76 -9.81 -10.50
CA LYS A 162 -19.29 -10.88 -9.64
C LYS A 162 -20.47 -11.61 -10.30
N GLU A 163 -21.39 -10.87 -10.92
CA GLU A 163 -22.51 -11.48 -11.65
C GLU A 163 -22.04 -12.31 -12.84
N GLN A 164 -21.07 -11.82 -13.62
CA GLN A 164 -20.45 -12.58 -14.71
C GLN A 164 -19.77 -13.85 -14.18
N MET A 165 -18.99 -13.73 -13.11
CA MET A 165 -18.30 -14.86 -12.49
C MET A 165 -19.28 -15.93 -11.96
N VAL A 166 -20.37 -15.51 -11.33
CA VAL A 166 -21.43 -16.44 -10.88
C VAL A 166 -22.09 -17.13 -12.08
N LYS A 167 -22.34 -16.41 -13.18
CA LYS A 167 -22.88 -17.01 -14.42
C LYS A 167 -21.92 -18.05 -15.00
N THR A 168 -20.63 -17.73 -15.12
CA THR A 168 -19.63 -18.67 -15.65
C THR A 168 -19.51 -19.91 -14.76
N PHE A 169 -19.51 -19.76 -13.43
CA PHE A 169 -19.49 -20.91 -12.53
C PHE A 169 -20.73 -21.79 -12.66
N ASN A 170 -21.92 -21.20 -12.78
CA ASN A 170 -23.15 -21.97 -12.98
C ASN A 170 -23.13 -22.72 -14.32
N GLU A 171 -22.64 -22.10 -15.39
CA GLU A 171 -22.48 -22.73 -16.70
C GLU A 171 -21.48 -23.89 -16.63
N GLU A 172 -20.33 -23.70 -15.99
CA GLU A 172 -19.33 -24.75 -15.78
C GLU A 172 -19.88 -25.91 -14.94
N GLU A 173 -20.61 -25.63 -13.86
CA GLU A 173 -21.26 -26.66 -13.04
C GLU A 173 -22.25 -27.51 -13.84
N VAL A 174 -23.06 -26.88 -14.70
CA VAL A 174 -24.00 -27.60 -15.57
C VAL A 174 -23.23 -28.51 -16.53
N VAL A 175 -22.16 -28.02 -17.15
CA VAL A 175 -21.31 -28.81 -18.05
C VAL A 175 -20.65 -29.98 -17.32
N ILE A 176 -20.15 -29.77 -16.10
CA ILE A 176 -19.56 -30.84 -15.27
C ILE A 176 -20.62 -31.90 -14.96
N LYS A 177 -21.81 -31.51 -14.50
CA LYS A 177 -22.92 -32.43 -14.22
C LYS A 177 -23.32 -33.23 -15.46
N LEU A 178 -23.41 -32.59 -16.63
CA LEU A 178 -23.71 -33.29 -17.89
C LEU A 178 -22.60 -34.30 -18.27
N LYS A 179 -21.32 -33.91 -18.18
CA LYS A 179 -20.19 -34.83 -18.44
C LYS A 179 -20.15 -36.01 -17.48
N GLU A 180 -20.51 -35.81 -16.21
CA GLU A 180 -20.63 -36.89 -15.24
C GLU A 180 -21.76 -37.86 -15.59
N LEU A 181 -22.92 -37.36 -16.01
CA LEU A 181 -24.02 -38.19 -16.49
C LEU A 181 -23.60 -38.99 -17.73
N GLU A 182 -22.98 -38.35 -18.73
CA GLU A 182 -22.47 -39.03 -19.93
C GLU A 182 -21.46 -40.14 -19.58
N ARG A 183 -20.57 -39.91 -18.61
CA ARG A 183 -19.63 -40.93 -18.13
C ARG A 183 -20.36 -42.09 -17.47
N LYS A 184 -21.35 -41.82 -16.62
CA LYS A 184 -22.17 -42.86 -15.97
C LYS A 184 -22.93 -43.70 -17.00
N GLU A 185 -23.51 -43.06 -18.01
CA GLU A 185 -24.20 -43.74 -19.10
C GLU A 185 -23.25 -44.62 -19.92
N LYS A 186 -22.07 -44.12 -20.29
CA LYS A 186 -21.05 -44.90 -21.01
C LYS A 186 -20.60 -46.12 -20.21
N ILE A 187 -20.37 -45.97 -18.91
CA ILE A 187 -20.03 -47.09 -18.02
C ILE A 187 -21.19 -48.08 -17.95
N ALA A 188 -22.43 -47.62 -17.80
CA ALA A 188 -23.60 -48.49 -17.76
C ALA A 188 -23.80 -49.27 -19.07
N LEU A 189 -23.57 -48.64 -20.23
CA LEU A 189 -23.60 -49.31 -21.53
C LEU A 189 -22.51 -50.37 -21.64
N HIS A 190 -21.27 -50.03 -21.29
CA HIS A 190 -20.16 -50.98 -21.30
C HIS A 190 -20.40 -52.15 -20.34
N MET A 191 -20.97 -51.91 -19.15
CA MET A 191 -21.34 -52.97 -18.21
C MET A 191 -22.44 -53.88 -18.79
N ARG A 192 -23.48 -53.32 -19.42
CA ARG A 192 -24.52 -54.11 -20.11
C ARG A 192 -23.95 -54.94 -21.26
N GLU A 193 -23.03 -54.38 -22.04
CA GLU A 193 -22.35 -55.10 -23.11
C GLU A 193 -21.47 -56.22 -22.57
N ALA A 194 -20.71 -55.97 -21.50
CA ALA A 194 -19.90 -56.98 -20.83
C ALA A 194 -20.77 -58.12 -20.26
N GLU A 195 -21.89 -57.79 -19.60
CA GLU A 195 -22.88 -58.77 -19.11
C GLU A 195 -23.46 -59.60 -20.26
N ARG A 196 -23.78 -58.97 -21.40
CA ARG A 196 -24.25 -59.67 -22.60
C ARG A 196 -23.19 -60.64 -23.13
N LEU A 197 -21.92 -60.24 -23.19
CA LEU A 197 -20.83 -61.12 -23.63
C LEU A 197 -20.60 -62.29 -22.67
N ILE A 198 -20.71 -62.05 -21.36
CA ILE A 198 -20.64 -63.11 -20.34
C ILE A 198 -21.82 -64.08 -20.50
N ALA A 199 -23.04 -63.58 -20.74
CA ALA A 199 -24.20 -64.43 -20.97
C ALA A 199 -24.04 -65.31 -22.22
N ILE A 200 -23.58 -64.73 -23.34
CA ILE A 200 -23.27 -65.48 -24.58
C ILE A 200 -22.19 -66.54 -24.32
N LYS A 201 -21.14 -66.19 -23.56
CA LYS A 201 -20.08 -67.14 -23.23
C LYS A 201 -20.62 -68.32 -22.40
N LYS A 202 -21.43 -68.04 -21.39
CA LYS A 202 -22.08 -69.08 -20.56
C LYS A 202 -23.03 -69.95 -21.37
N GLU A 203 -23.80 -69.35 -22.28
CA GLU A 203 -24.68 -70.09 -23.18
C GLU A 203 -23.86 -71.03 -24.08
N LYS A 204 -22.78 -70.53 -24.69
CA LYS A 204 -21.86 -71.34 -25.50
C LYS A 204 -21.23 -72.47 -24.69
N GLU A 205 -20.71 -72.18 -23.49
CA GLU A 205 -20.16 -73.18 -22.57
C GLU A 205 -21.24 -74.24 -22.23
N SER A 206 -22.48 -73.84 -21.95
CA SER A 206 -23.57 -74.78 -21.67
C SER A 206 -23.92 -75.68 -22.85
N LEU A 207 -23.91 -75.14 -24.07
CA LEU A 207 -24.13 -75.90 -25.30
C LEU A 207 -22.99 -76.88 -25.56
N GLU A 208 -21.74 -76.47 -25.33
CA GLU A 208 -20.57 -77.35 -25.44
C GLU A 208 -20.64 -78.51 -24.44
N ILE A 209 -21.06 -78.25 -23.20
CA ILE A 209 -21.25 -79.29 -22.17
C ILE A 209 -22.36 -80.26 -22.59
N LEU A 210 -23.50 -79.75 -23.08
CA LEU A 210 -24.61 -80.60 -23.54
C LEU A 210 -24.19 -81.45 -24.73
N HIS A 211 -23.46 -80.89 -25.69
CA HIS A 211 -22.95 -81.62 -26.85
C HIS A 211 -21.92 -82.68 -26.44
N ALA A 212 -20.99 -82.35 -25.55
CA ALA A 212 -20.03 -83.32 -25.00
C ALA A 212 -20.73 -84.47 -24.26
N LYS A 213 -21.78 -84.16 -23.51
CA LYS A 213 -22.62 -85.16 -22.82
C LYS A 213 -23.33 -86.07 -23.82
N GLN A 214 -23.91 -85.51 -24.89
CA GLN A 214 -24.56 -86.29 -25.95
C GLN A 214 -23.58 -87.22 -26.66
N LEU A 215 -22.41 -86.72 -27.08
CA LEU A 215 -21.36 -87.56 -27.69
C LEU A 215 -20.92 -88.69 -26.77
N TRP A 216 -20.76 -88.40 -25.49
CA TRP A 216 -20.41 -89.41 -24.50
C TRP A 216 -21.53 -90.46 -24.32
N GLU A 217 -22.80 -90.04 -24.26
CA GLU A 217 -23.95 -90.96 -24.20
C GLU A 217 -24.04 -91.83 -25.47
N GLU A 218 -23.79 -91.28 -26.66
CA GLU A 218 -23.73 -92.03 -27.92
C GLU A 218 -22.59 -93.06 -27.93
N GLU A 219 -21.40 -92.69 -27.44
CA GLU A 219 -20.29 -93.63 -27.29
C GLU A 219 -20.64 -94.77 -26.33
N GLN A 220 -21.28 -94.46 -25.20
CA GLN A 220 -21.75 -95.47 -24.25
C GLN A 220 -22.80 -96.39 -24.88
N GLN A 221 -23.73 -95.85 -25.66
CA GLN A 221 -24.71 -96.67 -26.39
C GLN A 221 -24.00 -97.60 -27.39
N LYS A 222 -23.05 -97.09 -28.19
CA LYS A 222 -22.25 -97.92 -29.11
C LYS A 222 -21.48 -99.03 -28.39
N ILE A 223 -20.92 -98.74 -27.21
CA ILE A 223 -20.24 -99.75 -26.38
C ILE A 223 -21.24 -100.80 -25.90
N ARG A 224 -22.42 -100.39 -25.40
CA ARG A 224 -23.48 -101.31 -24.94
C ARG A 224 -24.00 -102.18 -26.07
N ASP A 225 -24.26 -101.60 -27.23
CA ASP A 225 -24.72 -102.32 -28.42
C ASP A 225 -23.68 -103.34 -28.89
N ARG A 226 -22.39 -102.94 -28.91
CA ARG A 226 -21.28 -103.87 -29.21
C ARG A 226 -21.19 -105.00 -28.18
N ARG A 227 -21.33 -104.70 -26.89
CA ARG A 227 -21.36 -105.72 -25.82
C ARG A 227 -22.54 -106.67 -26.01
N ARG A 228 -23.74 -106.15 -26.31
CA ARG A 228 -24.94 -106.96 -26.60
C ARG A 228 -24.70 -107.87 -27.80
N ALA A 229 -24.18 -107.36 -28.92
CA ALA A 229 -23.87 -108.16 -30.10
C ALA A 229 -22.84 -109.27 -29.81
N ILE A 230 -21.78 -108.97 -29.03
CA ILE A 230 -20.81 -109.98 -28.59
C ILE A 230 -21.48 -111.06 -27.74
N GLN A 231 -22.37 -110.68 -26.82
CA GLN A 231 -23.09 -111.62 -25.97
C GLN A 231 -24.07 -112.50 -26.76
N GLU A 232 -24.78 -111.92 -27.73
CA GLU A 232 -25.67 -112.65 -28.64
C GLU A 232 -24.91 -113.66 -29.50
N GLU A 233 -23.78 -113.26 -30.11
CA GLU A 233 -22.93 -114.18 -30.88
C GLU A 233 -22.28 -115.24 -29.97
N ARG A 234 -21.89 -114.89 -28.75
CA ARG A 234 -21.41 -115.85 -27.76
C ARG A 234 -22.48 -116.90 -27.43
N LEU A 235 -23.72 -116.48 -27.18
CA LEU A 235 -24.85 -117.39 -26.95
C LEU A 235 -25.15 -118.26 -28.17
N ARG A 236 -25.06 -117.71 -29.38
CA ARG A 236 -25.22 -118.44 -30.64
C ARG A 236 -24.16 -119.52 -30.81
N LEU A 237 -22.90 -119.19 -30.55
CA LEU A 237 -21.79 -120.14 -30.56
C LEU A 237 -21.96 -121.23 -29.50
N LEU A 238 -22.43 -120.86 -28.30
CA LEU A 238 -22.80 -121.80 -27.25
C LEU A 238 -23.86 -122.79 -27.76
N LYS A 239 -24.97 -122.31 -28.34
CA LYS A 239 -26.05 -123.17 -28.89
C LYS A 239 -25.55 -124.17 -29.93
N LEU A 240 -24.74 -123.71 -30.88
CA LEU A 240 -24.31 -124.51 -32.02
C LEU A 240 -23.27 -125.57 -31.65
N HIS A 241 -22.31 -125.21 -30.81
CA HIS A 241 -21.13 -126.05 -30.57
C HIS A 241 -21.18 -126.79 -29.24
N ALA A 242 -21.85 -126.25 -28.22
CA ALA A 242 -21.75 -126.82 -26.88
C ALA A 242 -22.51 -128.15 -26.75
N VAL A 243 -23.54 -128.42 -27.56
CA VAL A 243 -24.19 -129.75 -27.65
C VAL A 243 -23.22 -130.80 -28.23
N LYS A 244 -22.44 -130.44 -29.26
CA LYS A 244 -21.48 -131.36 -29.90
C LYS A 244 -20.21 -131.57 -29.08
N LEU A 245 -19.83 -130.59 -28.27
CA LEU A 245 -18.64 -130.60 -27.42
C LEU A 245 -18.96 -130.98 -25.96
N TRP A 246 -20.16 -131.54 -25.72
CA TRP A 246 -20.56 -131.97 -24.38
C TRP A 246 -19.64 -133.09 -23.90
N GLY A 247 -18.99 -132.89 -22.74
CA GLY A 247 -17.92 -133.74 -22.21
C GLY A 247 -16.49 -133.21 -22.40
N TYR A 248 -16.24 -132.29 -23.36
CA TYR A 248 -14.94 -131.65 -23.60
C TYR A 248 -14.93 -130.13 -23.34
N LEU A 249 -16.04 -129.58 -22.85
CA LEU A 249 -16.17 -128.13 -22.63
C LEU A 249 -15.35 -127.69 -21.39
N PRO A 250 -14.48 -126.67 -21.50
CA PRO A 250 -13.72 -126.16 -20.36
C PRO A 250 -14.63 -125.60 -19.26
N LYS A 251 -14.24 -125.82 -18.00
CA LYS A 251 -14.91 -125.19 -16.85
C LYS A 251 -14.82 -123.66 -16.98
N GLY A 252 -15.97 -122.96 -16.98
CA GLY A 252 -16.05 -121.49 -17.06
C GLY A 252 -16.64 -120.93 -18.36
N VAL A 253 -17.03 -121.79 -19.32
CA VAL A 253 -17.68 -121.35 -20.57
C VAL A 253 -19.14 -120.92 -20.36
N ILE A 254 -19.86 -121.60 -19.46
CA ILE A 254 -21.20 -121.22 -18.99
C ILE A 254 -21.02 -120.33 -17.76
N MET A 255 -21.42 -119.06 -17.85
CA MET A 255 -21.19 -118.06 -16.80
C MET A 255 -22.45 -117.74 -16.00
N ASN A 256 -23.61 -117.67 -16.64
CA ASN A 256 -24.87 -117.30 -16.00
C ASN A 256 -25.90 -118.44 -16.06
N GLU A 257 -26.85 -118.47 -15.12
CA GLU A 257 -27.93 -119.46 -15.09
C GLU A 257 -28.86 -119.36 -16.31
N GLU A 258 -28.99 -118.17 -16.90
CA GLU A 258 -29.71 -117.94 -18.16
C GLU A 258 -29.05 -118.64 -19.35
N GLU A 259 -27.71 -118.76 -19.35
CA GLU A 259 -26.97 -119.47 -20.39
C GLU A 259 -27.17 -120.99 -20.27
N LEU A 260 -27.45 -121.49 -19.06
CA LEU A 260 -27.70 -122.90 -18.78
C LEU A 260 -29.08 -123.36 -19.30
N GLN A 261 -30.08 -122.48 -19.31
CA GLN A 261 -31.45 -122.78 -19.79
C GLN A 261 -31.50 -123.08 -21.30
N VAL A 262 -30.50 -122.64 -22.05
CA VAL A 262 -30.40 -122.83 -23.50
C VAL A 262 -30.09 -124.30 -23.88
N PHE A 263 -29.59 -125.09 -22.94
CA PHE A 263 -29.22 -126.49 -23.15
C PHE A 263 -30.42 -127.44 -22.93
N PRO A 264 -30.51 -128.57 -23.65
CA PRO A 264 -31.44 -129.67 -23.34
C PRO A 264 -31.45 -130.07 -21.85
N GLU A 265 -32.62 -130.38 -21.30
CA GLU A 265 -32.82 -130.67 -19.85
C GLU A 265 -31.92 -131.78 -19.30
N GLU A 266 -31.53 -132.75 -20.14
CA GLU A 266 -30.61 -133.83 -19.78
C GLU A 266 -29.22 -133.29 -19.42
N MET A 267 -28.71 -132.33 -20.21
CA MET A 267 -27.43 -131.66 -20.00
C MET A 267 -27.47 -130.69 -18.81
N GLN A 268 -28.60 -130.03 -18.58
CA GLN A 268 -28.78 -129.18 -17.39
C GLN A 268 -28.68 -129.99 -16.10
N LYS A 269 -29.27 -131.19 -16.06
CA LYS A 269 -29.19 -132.11 -14.93
C LYS A 269 -27.78 -132.61 -14.68
N GLU A 270 -27.01 -132.94 -15.72
CA GLU A 270 -25.60 -133.36 -15.59
C GLU A 270 -24.68 -132.20 -15.13
N PHE A 271 -24.89 -130.99 -15.64
CA PHE A 271 -24.12 -129.82 -15.21
C PHE A 271 -24.40 -129.47 -13.73
N LEU A 272 -25.67 -129.51 -13.31
CA LEU A 272 -26.04 -129.30 -11.90
C LEU A 272 -25.53 -130.45 -11.01
N ALA A 273 -25.59 -131.70 -11.47
CA ALA A 273 -25.05 -132.86 -10.73
C ALA A 273 -23.52 -132.79 -10.58
N SER A 274 -22.79 -132.42 -11.64
CA SER A 274 -21.33 -132.26 -11.60
C SER A 274 -20.86 -131.02 -10.83
N LYS A 275 -21.70 -129.99 -10.70
CA LYS A 275 -21.47 -128.82 -9.81
C LYS A 275 -21.58 -129.19 -8.33
N THR A 276 -22.31 -130.25 -7.97
CA THR A 276 -22.48 -130.69 -6.57
C THR A 276 -21.39 -131.65 -6.05
N MET A 277 -20.41 -132.07 -6.88
CA MET A 277 -19.36 -133.03 -6.52
C MET A 277 -17.97 -132.64 -7.05
N ASN A 278 -17.49 -131.41 -6.78
CA ASN A 278 -16.05 -131.03 -6.68
C ASN A 278 -15.85 -129.50 -6.71
N ASP A 279 -16.06 -128.83 -5.57
CA ASP A 279 -15.81 -127.38 -5.43
C ASP A 279 -14.63 -127.09 -4.49
N LYS A 280 -13.46 -127.68 -4.76
CA LYS A 280 -12.18 -127.25 -4.17
C LYS A 280 -11.00 -127.57 -5.09
N THR A 281 -10.94 -126.93 -6.27
CA THR A 281 -9.71 -126.57 -7.01
C THR A 281 -10.04 -126.29 -8.48
N SER A 282 -10.30 -125.03 -8.83
CA SER A 282 -10.12 -124.56 -10.21
C SER A 282 -9.85 -123.06 -10.22
N THR A 283 -8.59 -122.72 -10.37
CA THR A 283 -8.02 -121.37 -10.51
C THR A 283 -8.55 -120.60 -11.72
N ASN A 284 -9.25 -121.26 -12.65
CA ASN A 284 -9.76 -120.64 -13.88
C ASN A 284 -11.10 -119.90 -13.70
N ALA A 285 -11.91 -120.22 -12.69
CA ALA A 285 -13.15 -119.49 -12.41
C ALA A 285 -12.88 -118.09 -11.82
N ALA A 286 -11.79 -117.91 -11.08
CA ALA A 286 -11.38 -116.62 -10.52
C ALA A 286 -10.82 -115.66 -11.59
N ILE A 287 -10.25 -116.18 -12.68
CA ILE A 287 -9.77 -115.38 -13.80
C ILE A 287 -10.95 -114.88 -14.64
N ALA A 288 -11.94 -115.73 -14.92
CA ALA A 288 -13.16 -115.31 -15.62
C ALA A 288 -13.98 -114.28 -14.81
N GLN A 289 -14.01 -114.40 -13.48
CA GLN A 289 -14.64 -113.37 -12.63
C GLN A 289 -13.86 -112.05 -12.58
N LYS A 290 -12.53 -112.05 -12.74
CA LYS A 290 -11.73 -110.81 -12.77
C LYS A 290 -11.91 -109.96 -14.02
N PHE A 291 -12.29 -110.55 -15.15
CA PHE A 291 -12.51 -109.80 -16.40
C PHE A 291 -13.95 -109.31 -16.60
N PHE A 292 -14.88 -109.68 -15.70
CA PHE A 292 -16.29 -109.28 -15.78
C PHE A 292 -16.86 -108.73 -14.45
N LYS A 293 -16.08 -108.68 -13.35
CA LYS A 293 -16.45 -108.00 -12.08
C LYS A 293 -16.15 -106.49 -12.06
N ASP A 294 -15.61 -105.93 -13.14
CA ASP A 294 -15.51 -104.47 -13.29
C ASP A 294 -16.88 -103.80 -13.55
N ASP A 295 -17.98 -104.59 -13.57
CA ASP A 295 -19.29 -104.15 -14.05
C ASP A 295 -20.35 -103.88 -12.94
N ILE A 296 -20.04 -103.83 -11.63
CA ILE A 296 -21.11 -103.56 -10.61
C ILE A 296 -20.80 -102.48 -9.55
N ASP A 297 -19.55 -102.21 -9.15
CA ASP A 297 -19.28 -101.13 -8.17
C ASP A 297 -18.58 -99.93 -8.82
N ASN A 298 -19.40 -99.07 -9.42
CA ASN A 298 -19.03 -97.84 -10.14
C ASN A 298 -18.56 -96.71 -9.21
N ASP A 299 -17.89 -97.03 -8.10
CA ASP A 299 -17.46 -96.07 -7.07
C ASP A 299 -16.18 -95.34 -7.50
N GLU A 300 -15.27 -96.04 -8.19
CA GLU A 300 -14.08 -95.43 -8.79
C GLU A 300 -14.44 -94.55 -9.99
N TYR A 301 -15.51 -94.91 -10.69
CA TYR A 301 -16.06 -94.14 -11.80
C TYR A 301 -16.79 -92.87 -11.34
N GLN A 302 -17.59 -92.93 -10.27
CA GLN A 302 -18.16 -91.71 -9.68
C GLN A 302 -17.05 -90.78 -9.15
N ARG A 303 -15.96 -91.33 -8.62
CA ARG A 303 -14.79 -90.55 -8.19
C ARG A 303 -14.02 -89.94 -9.35
N LEU A 304 -13.82 -90.66 -10.45
CA LEU A 304 -13.20 -90.12 -11.67
C LEU A 304 -14.08 -89.05 -12.30
N TYR A 305 -15.39 -89.28 -12.39
CA TYR A 305 -16.37 -88.29 -12.86
C TYR A 305 -16.39 -87.03 -11.97
N ALA A 306 -16.40 -87.17 -10.65
CA ALA A 306 -16.33 -86.04 -9.72
C ALA A 306 -14.99 -85.30 -9.78
N ARG A 307 -13.89 -86.02 -9.97
CA ARG A 307 -12.54 -85.45 -10.14
C ARG A 307 -12.43 -84.68 -11.46
N ASP A 308 -12.97 -85.21 -12.54
CA ASP A 308 -12.94 -84.58 -13.85
C ASP A 308 -13.89 -83.38 -13.91
N ILE A 309 -15.07 -83.44 -13.29
CA ILE A 309 -15.93 -82.26 -13.11
C ILE A 309 -15.18 -81.15 -12.35
N ARG A 310 -14.48 -81.46 -11.26
CA ARG A 310 -13.68 -80.44 -10.54
C ARG A 310 -12.49 -79.92 -11.34
N ARG A 311 -11.95 -80.72 -12.26
CA ARG A 311 -10.81 -80.33 -13.11
C ARG A 311 -11.23 -79.47 -14.29
N PHE A 312 -12.40 -79.75 -14.89
CA PHE A 312 -12.93 -79.02 -16.04
C PHE A 312 -13.82 -77.82 -15.65
N PHE A 313 -14.43 -77.84 -14.46
CA PHE A 313 -15.19 -76.73 -13.89
C PHE A 313 -14.60 -76.30 -12.54
N PRO A 314 -13.47 -75.56 -12.54
CA PRO A 314 -12.98 -74.95 -11.31
C PRO A 314 -14.04 -73.98 -10.79
N GLU A 315 -14.39 -74.10 -9.50
CA GLU A 315 -15.27 -73.14 -8.81
C GLU A 315 -14.77 -71.71 -9.09
N THR A 316 -15.63 -70.90 -9.68
CA THR A 316 -15.32 -69.49 -9.96
C THR A 316 -14.99 -68.76 -8.67
N ASP A 317 -14.04 -67.83 -8.70
CA ASP A 317 -13.59 -67.10 -7.50
C ASP A 317 -14.72 -66.33 -6.78
N LEU A 318 -15.83 -66.05 -7.47
CA LEU A 318 -17.07 -65.53 -6.88
C LEU A 318 -17.75 -66.50 -5.93
N GLN A 319 -17.74 -67.81 -6.20
CA GLN A 319 -18.27 -68.83 -5.30
C GLN A 319 -17.37 -69.01 -4.07
N LYS A 320 -16.04 -68.97 -4.25
CA LYS A 320 -15.09 -68.98 -3.14
C LYS A 320 -15.22 -67.74 -2.25
N GLN A 321 -15.46 -66.56 -2.83
CA GLN A 321 -15.71 -65.33 -2.06
C GLN A 321 -17.06 -65.36 -1.34
N GLN A 322 -18.12 -65.92 -1.93
CA GLN A 322 -19.41 -66.08 -1.23
C GLN A 322 -19.30 -67.07 -0.06
N GLN A 323 -18.52 -68.14 -0.21
CA GLN A 323 -18.28 -69.09 0.87
C GLN A 323 -17.40 -68.49 1.97
N GLN A 324 -16.36 -67.70 1.62
CA GLN A 324 -15.58 -66.93 2.58
C GLN A 324 -16.38 -65.82 3.28
N GLN A 325 -17.35 -65.18 2.62
CA GLN A 325 -18.25 -64.21 3.26
C GLN A 325 -19.26 -64.89 4.19
N GLN A 326 -19.73 -66.10 3.87
CA GLN A 326 -20.54 -66.89 4.80
C GLN A 326 -19.73 -67.34 6.02
N ASP A 327 -18.47 -67.74 5.83
CA ASP A 327 -17.57 -68.11 6.93
C ASP A 327 -17.15 -66.91 7.80
N GLN A 328 -17.04 -65.70 7.23
CA GLN A 328 -16.78 -64.47 7.98
C GLN A 328 -18.03 -63.94 8.72
N ASN A 329 -19.24 -64.16 8.19
CA ASN A 329 -20.48 -63.82 8.89
C ASN A 329 -20.78 -64.76 10.06
N ASN A 330 -20.35 -66.03 9.99
CA ASN A 330 -20.49 -66.97 11.10
C ASN A 330 -19.45 -66.79 12.22
N ASN A 331 -18.38 -65.99 11.99
CA ASN A 331 -17.29 -65.75 12.95
C ASN A 331 -17.24 -64.31 13.52
N ARG A 332 -18.32 -63.53 13.43
CA ARG A 332 -18.38 -62.18 14.03
C ARG A 332 -19.01 -62.24 15.43
N PRO A 333 -18.28 -61.94 16.52
CA PRO A 333 -18.88 -61.87 17.85
C PRO A 333 -19.83 -60.65 17.95
N PRO A 334 -20.98 -60.77 18.64
CA PRO A 334 -21.96 -59.71 18.71
C PRO A 334 -21.54 -58.67 19.76
N GLY A 335 -21.37 -57.43 19.34
CA GLY A 335 -21.35 -56.28 20.25
C GLY A 335 -20.14 -55.38 20.07
N LEU A 336 -20.30 -54.33 19.25
CA LEU A 336 -19.67 -53.04 19.49
C LEU A 336 -20.42 -51.96 18.69
N ILE A 337 -21.18 -51.18 19.43
CA ILE A 337 -21.88 -49.98 19.00
C ILE A 337 -20.84 -48.86 18.90
N PRO A 338 -20.73 -48.12 17.78
CA PRO A 338 -19.88 -46.93 17.73
C PRO A 338 -20.66 -45.73 18.26
N GLY A 339 -20.37 -45.37 19.51
CA GLY A 339 -20.76 -44.11 20.13
C GLY A 339 -19.64 -43.07 20.04
N LEU A 340 -20.04 -41.84 19.70
CA LEU A 340 -19.50 -40.54 20.09
C LEU A 340 -17.98 -40.41 20.33
N ALA A 341 -17.32 -39.64 19.45
CA ALA A 341 -16.16 -38.85 19.82
C ALA A 341 -16.26 -37.45 19.18
N THR A 342 -16.73 -36.49 19.97
CA THR A 342 -16.52 -35.06 19.77
C THR A 342 -15.06 -34.73 20.09
N GLY A 343 -14.40 -33.98 19.21
CA GLY A 343 -13.03 -33.51 19.45
C GLY A 343 -12.51 -32.67 18.30
N GLU A 344 -12.93 -31.39 18.27
CA GLU A 344 -12.36 -30.35 17.43
C GLU A 344 -10.85 -30.25 17.64
N ASN A 345 -10.09 -30.33 16.55
CA ASN A 345 -8.65 -30.09 16.56
C ASN A 345 -8.34 -28.95 15.59
N VAL A 346 -8.47 -27.72 16.09
CA VAL A 346 -8.14 -26.49 15.36
C VAL A 346 -6.62 -26.33 15.34
N LYS A 347 -6.02 -26.54 14.16
CA LYS A 347 -4.60 -26.26 13.90
C LYS A 347 -4.33 -24.75 13.96
N ALA A 348 -3.45 -24.32 14.85
CA ALA A 348 -2.93 -22.97 14.91
C ALA A 348 -1.97 -22.70 13.73
N GLY A 349 -2.31 -21.71 12.90
CA GLY A 349 -1.46 -21.23 11.79
C GLY A 349 -0.28 -20.37 12.26
N PRO A 350 0.73 -20.12 11.38
CA PRO A 350 1.99 -19.49 11.75
C PRO A 350 1.84 -17.97 11.94
N LYS A 351 2.27 -17.47 13.10
CA LYS A 351 2.35 -16.04 13.41
C LYS A 351 3.57 -15.42 12.71
N TRP A 352 3.34 -14.64 11.66
CA TRP A 352 4.36 -13.76 11.07
C TRP A 352 4.57 -12.55 11.99
N ARG A 353 5.79 -12.36 12.51
CA ARG A 353 6.21 -11.15 13.23
C ARG A 353 6.64 -10.08 12.22
N TYR A 354 5.89 -8.98 12.14
CA TYR A 354 6.33 -7.75 11.48
C TYR A 354 7.40 -7.09 12.36
N LYS A 355 8.62 -6.92 11.83
CA LYS A 355 9.64 -6.04 12.43
C LYS A 355 9.35 -4.62 11.97
N SER A 356 8.92 -3.76 12.88
CA SER A 356 8.91 -2.31 12.70
C SER A 356 10.34 -1.77 12.81
N THR A 357 10.86 -1.22 11.72
CA THR A 357 12.11 -0.44 11.71
C THR A 357 11.83 0.95 11.15
N ARG A 358 11.83 1.95 12.04
CA ARG A 358 12.40 3.31 11.93
C ARG A 358 11.94 4.12 13.16
N PRO A 359 12.65 5.19 13.60
CA PRO A 359 13.46 6.10 12.77
C PRO A 359 14.82 6.55 13.36
N TRP A 360 15.67 7.07 12.47
CA TRP A 360 16.45 8.29 12.66
C TRP A 360 16.07 9.24 11.53
#